data_AF-A0AA96LLF9-F1
#
_entry.id   AF-A0AA96LLF9-F1
#
_cell.length_a   1.000
_cell.length_b   1.000
_cell.length_c   1.000
_cell.angle_alpha   90.00
_cell.angle_beta   90.00
_cell.angle_gamma   90.00
#
_symmetry.space_group_name_H-M   'P 1'
#
loop_
_entity.id
_entity.type
_entity.pdbx_description
1 polymer ?
#
loop_
_entity_poly.entity_id
_entity_poly.type
_entity_poly.pdbx_seq_one_letter_code
_entity_poly.pdbx_strand_id
1 'polypeptide(L)' 'MDKVVIDGHMSQDVKQLIDHLHLPESELLDMFSFSFDNIVLTPEEAIRFIHFLRSELDKRTQ' A
#
# COMPACT_ATOMS: atom_id res chain seq x y z
N MET A 1 18.48 13.52 -3.53
CA MET A 1 17.62 12.37 -3.19
C MET A 1 17.39 12.45 -1.70
N ASP A 2 16.31 13.12 -1.30
CA ASP A 2 15.93 13.21 0.10
C ASP A 2 15.59 11.81 0.59
N LYS A 3 16.50 11.25 1.41
CA LYS A 3 16.19 10.06 2.20
C LYS A 3 15.06 10.48 3.13
N VAL A 4 13.85 9.97 2.87
CA VAL A 4 12.78 9.98 3.85
C VAL A 4 13.32 9.26 5.08
N VAL A 5 13.67 10.03 6.11
CA VAL A 5 14.00 9.48 7.43
C VAL A 5 12.66 9.07 8.02
N ILE A 6 12.30 7.81 7.81
CA ILE A 6 11.15 7.20 8.46
C ILE A 6 11.56 7.06 9.92
N ASP A 7 11.11 7.98 10.77
CA ASP A 7 11.08 7.74 12.21
C ASP A 7 10.45 6.35 12.38
N GLY A 8 11.09 5.42 13.09
CA GLY A 8 10.81 3.97 13.00
C GLY A 8 9.38 3.55 13.41
N HIS A 9 8.51 4.52 13.67
CA HIS A 9 7.08 4.39 13.93
C HIS A 9 6.27 4.45 12.63
N MET A 10 6.03 3.27 12.05
CA MET A 10 5.00 3.07 11.03
C MET A 10 3.61 3.31 11.62
N SER A 11 2.76 4.06 10.92
CA SER A 11 1.38 4.29 11.36
C SER A 11 0.59 2.98 11.39
N GLN A 12 -0.48 2.95 12.19
CA GLN A 12 -1.31 1.76 12.36
C GLN A 12 -1.93 1.31 11.03
N ASP A 13 -2.41 2.25 10.22
CA ASP A 13 -3.03 1.97 8.92
C ASP A 13 -2.05 1.29 7.96
N VAL A 14 -0.78 1.74 7.94
CA VAL A 14 0.22 1.15 7.05
C VAL A 14 0.64 -0.23 7.56
N LYS A 15 0.74 -0.46 8.88
CA LYS A 15 0.96 -1.81 9.43
C LYS A 15 -0.17 -2.76 9.02
N GLN A 16 -1.42 -2.34 9.22
CA GLN A 16 -2.58 -3.14 8.83
C GLN A 16 -2.60 -3.41 7.33
N LEU A 17 -2.25 -2.43 6.49
CA LEU A 17 -2.16 -2.66 5.05
C LEU A 17 -1.14 -3.75 4.70
N ILE A 18 0.06 -3.70 5.29
CA ILE A 18 1.10 -4.72 5.04
C ILE A 18 0.64 -6.10 5.49
N ASP A 19 0.03 -6.21 6.68
CA ASP A 19 -0.44 -7.50 7.22
C ASP A 19 -1.48 -8.16 6.30
N HIS A 20 -2.30 -7.36 5.60
CA HIS A 20 -3.38 -7.85 4.74
C HIS A 20 -3.02 -7.86 3.25
N LEU A 21 -1.81 -7.44 2.85
CA LEU A 21 -1.47 -7.29 1.42
C LEU A 21 -1.53 -8.62 0.62
N HIS A 22 -1.55 -9.75 1.31
CA HIS A 22 -1.74 -11.09 0.74
C HIS A 22 -3.19 -11.41 0.32
N LEU A 23 -4.18 -10.64 0.79
CA LEU A 23 -5.60 -10.84 0.47
C LEU A 23 -5.93 -10.48 -0.99
N PRO A 24 -7.03 -10.96 -1.56
CA PRO A 24 -7.51 -10.52 -2.88
C PRO A 24 -7.68 -9.00 -2.97
N GLU A 25 -7.53 -8.43 -4.17
CA GLU A 25 -7.65 -6.98 -4.37
C GLU A 25 -9.03 -6.47 -3.94
N SER A 26 -10.10 -7.21 -4.22
CA SER A 26 -11.46 -6.86 -3.82
C SER A 26 -11.59 -6.67 -2.31
N GLU A 27 -10.99 -7.57 -1.51
CA GLU A 27 -11.03 -7.47 -0.05
C GLU A 27 -10.21 -6.28 0.45
N LEU A 28 -9.08 -6.00 -0.19
CA LEU A 28 -8.29 -4.79 0.13
C LEU A 28 -9.04 -3.50 -0.20
N LEU A 29 -9.83 -3.47 -1.28
CA LEU A 29 -10.65 -2.32 -1.63
C LEU A 29 -11.86 -2.13 -0.71
N ASP A 30 -12.35 -3.20 -0.07
CA ASP A 30 -13.40 -3.10 0.96
C ASP A 30 -12.85 -2.56 2.29
N MET A 31 -11.56 -2.78 2.57
CA MET A 31 -10.90 -2.38 3.82
C MET A 31 -10.21 -1.03 3.77
N PHE A 32 -9.65 -0.65 2.61
CA PHE A 32 -8.78 0.51 2.46
C PHE A 32 -9.23 1.43 1.32
N SER A 33 -9.12 2.73 1.57
CA SER A 33 -9.21 3.76 0.53
C SER A 33 -7.83 4.35 0.29
N PHE A 34 -7.39 4.35 -0.97
CA PHE A 34 -6.10 4.92 -1.37
C PHE A 34 -6.31 6.29 -1.97
N SER A 35 -5.43 7.23 -1.64
CA SER A 35 -5.46 8.57 -2.20
C SER A 35 -4.07 9.05 -2.56
N PHE A 36 -3.97 9.84 -3.62
CA PHE A 36 -2.77 10.55 -4.02
C PHE A 36 -3.09 12.05 -4.13
N ASP A 37 -2.30 12.90 -3.49
CA ASP A 37 -2.56 14.35 -3.41
C ASP A 37 -4.00 14.71 -2.98
N ASN A 38 -4.52 13.99 -1.98
CA ASN A 38 -5.90 14.11 -1.47
C ASN A 38 -7.01 13.75 -2.47
N ILE A 39 -6.65 13.14 -3.61
CA ILE A 39 -7.61 12.61 -4.58
C ILE A 39 -7.71 11.10 -4.36
N VAL A 40 -8.92 10.61 -4.08
CA VAL A 40 -9.18 9.17 -3.94
C VAL A 40 -8.99 8.49 -5.29
N LEU A 41 -8.21 7.41 -5.28
CA LEU A 41 -7.94 6.61 -6.47
C LEU A 41 -9.22 5.88 -6.92
N THR A 42 -9.38 5.75 -8.23
CA THR A 42 -10.38 4.83 -8.79
C THR A 42 -10.02 3.38 -8.43
N PRO A 43 -10.98 2.43 -8.47
CA PRO A 43 -10.69 1.03 -8.18
C PRO A 43 -9.55 0.45 -9.03
N GLU A 44 -9.48 0.80 -10.32
CA GLU A 44 -8.40 0.36 -11.22
C GLU A 44 -7.03 0.92 -10.81
N GLU A 45 -6.97 2.18 -10.39
CA GLU A 45 -5.74 2.80 -9.91
C GLU A 45 -5.29 2.21 -8.58
N ALA A 46 -6.22 1.96 -7.67
CA ALA A 46 -5.95 1.30 -6.40
C ALA A 46 -5.42 -0.14 -6.61
N ILE A 47 -6.01 -0.90 -7.53
CA ILE A 47 -5.51 -2.25 -7.91
C ILE A 47 -4.08 -2.16 -8.44
N ARG A 48 -3.81 -1.24 -9.37
CA ARG A 48 -2.45 -1.02 -9.90
C ARG A 48 -1.46 -0.67 -8.78
N PHE A 49 -1.89 0.13 -7.82
CA PHE A 49 -1.07 0.49 -6.66
C PHE A 49 -0.80 -0.72 -5.74
N ILE A 50 -1.80 -1.55 -5.45
CA ILE A 50 -1.64 -2.78 -4.67
C ILE A 50 -0.63 -3.73 -5.34
N HIS A 51 -0.75 -3.94 -6.65
CA HIS A 51 0.20 -4.77 -7.39
C HIS A 51 1.63 -4.22 -7.35
N PHE A 52 1.77 -2.91 -7.46
CA PHE A 52 3.06 -2.25 -7.28
C PHE A 52 3.65 -2.53 -5.89
N LEU A 53 2.87 -2.35 -4.82
CA LEU A 53 3.32 -2.63 -3.45
C LEU A 53 3.78 -4.08 -3.27
N ARG A 54 3.01 -5.05 -3.79
CA ARG A 54 3.40 -6.47 -3.75
C ARG A 54 4.72 -6.72 -4.45
N SER A 55 4.88 -6.19 -5.67
CA SER A 55 6.12 -6.33 -6.43
C SER A 55 7.33 -5.74 -5.70
N GLU A 56 7.16 -4.59 -5.04
CA GLU A 56 8.24 -3.97 -4.27
C GLU A 56 8.60 -4.75 -2.99
N LEU A 57 7.65 -5.42 -2.36
CA LEU A 57 7.93 -6.31 -1.23
C LEU A 57 8.68 -7.57 -1.67
N ASP A 58 8.23 -8.21 -2.74
CA ASP A 58 8.87 -9.42 -3.27
C ASP A 58 10.35 -9.17 -3.62
N LYS A 59 10.64 -8.06 -4.31
CA LYS A 59 12.02 -7.66 -4.67
C LYS A 59 12.96 -7.48 -3.48
N ARG A 60 12.43 -7.17 -2.29
CA ARG A 60 13.23 -6.98 -1.07
C ARG A 60 13.49 -8.28 -0.32
N THR A 61 12.75 -9.34 -0.65
CA THR A 61 12.93 -10.68 -0.06
C THR A 61 13.83 -11.61 -0.88
N GLN A 62 14.30 -11.14 -2.05
CA GLN A 62 15.34 -11.77 -2.86
C GLN A 62 16.72 -11.18 -2.57
#